data_AF-A0A2V3WGW5-F1
#
_entry.id   AF-A0A2V3WGW5-F1
#
_cell.length_a   1.000
_cell.length_b   1.000
_cell.length_c   1.000
_cell.angle_alpha   90.00
_cell.angle_beta   90.00
_cell.angle_gamma   90.00
#
_symmetry.space_group_name_H-M   'P 1'
#
loop_
_entity.id
_entity.type
_entity.pdbx_description
1 polymer ?
#
loop_
_entity_poly.entity_id
_entity_poly.type
_entity_poly.pdbx_seq_one_letter_code
_entity_poly.pdbx_strand_id
1 'polypeptide(L)' 'MEIIEAAIEAPFDNLLGTFIYLTAVIVITILSLTLLLFLIPNPLSARTKQILIGVLTFVVLIIWAIVVF' A
#
# COMPACT_ATOMS: atom_id res chain seq x y z
N MET A 1 10.52 23.28 -7.21
CA MET A 1 9.16 23.27 -6.63
C MET A 1 8.14 22.78 -7.66
N GLU A 2 8.23 23.17 -8.93
CA GLU A 2 7.34 22.69 -10.02
C GLU A 2 7.26 21.17 -10.20
N ILE A 3 8.37 20.42 -10.09
CA ILE A 3 8.34 18.95 -10.30
C ILE A 3 7.49 18.24 -9.25
N ILE A 4 7.50 18.75 -8.00
CA ILE A 4 6.70 18.19 -6.91
C ILE A 4 5.24 18.59 -7.08
N GLU A 5 4.98 19.82 -7.51
CA GLU A 5 3.64 20.34 -7.76
C GLU A 5 2.94 19.61 -8.92
N ALA A 6 3.63 19.44 -10.06
CA ALA A 6 3.14 18.65 -11.19
C ALA A 6 2.95 17.17 -10.83
N ALA A 7 3.76 16.63 -9.92
CA ALA A 7 3.58 15.27 -9.41
C ALA A 7 2.37 15.10 -8.50
N ILE A 8 1.88 16.18 -7.89
CA ILE A 8 0.67 16.18 -7.07
C ILE A 8 -0.57 16.43 -7.92
N GLU A 9 -0.50 17.26 -8.96
CA GLU A 9 -1.62 17.56 -9.86
C GLU A 9 -2.01 16.37 -10.75
N ALA A 10 -1.03 15.65 -11.30
CA ALA A 10 -1.25 14.49 -12.16
C ALA A 10 -0.38 13.31 -11.73
N PRO A 11 -0.70 12.67 -10.58
CA PRO A 11 0.16 11.67 -9.96
C PRO A 11 0.31 10.40 -10.80
N PHE A 12 -0.62 10.10 -11.71
CA PHE A 12 -0.56 8.91 -12.57
C PHE A 12 0.10 9.15 -13.94
N ASP A 13 0.27 10.41 -14.34
CA ASP A 13 0.85 10.78 -15.64
C ASP A 13 2.39 10.89 -15.60
N ASN A 14 2.97 10.73 -14.41
CA ASN A 14 4.40 10.89 -14.17
C ASN A 14 4.93 9.75 -13.29
N LEU A 15 6.08 9.18 -13.67
CA LEU A 15 6.70 8.04 -12.98
C LEU A 15 6.98 8.30 -11.49
N LEU A 16 7.45 9.50 -11.14
CA LEU A 16 7.70 9.93 -9.76
C LEU A 16 6.39 10.02 -8.96
N GLY A 17 5.33 10.57 -9.56
CA GLY A 17 4.00 10.63 -8.95
C GLY A 17 3.46 9.22 -8.67
N THR A 18 3.55 8.34 -9.66
CA THR A 18 3.09 6.95 -9.56
C THR A 18 3.88 6.20 -8.48
N PHE A 19 5.19 6.42 -8.39
CA PHE A 19 6.04 5.82 -7.37
C PHE A 19 5.69 6.32 -5.95
N ILE A 20 5.47 7.63 -5.78
CA ILE A 20 5.07 8.22 -4.49
C ILE A 20 3.71 7.67 -4.08
N TYR A 21 2.74 7.64 -5.00
CA TYR A 21 1.40 7.12 -4.74
C TYR A 21 1.44 5.64 -4.38
N LEU A 22 2.18 4.83 -5.15
CA LEU A 22 2.38 3.40 -4.88
C LEU A 22 2.99 3.17 -3.49
N THR A 23 4.02 3.95 -3.13
CA THR A 23 4.66 3.85 -1.81
C THR A 23 3.67 4.17 -0.71
N ALA A 24 2.86 5.24 -0.86
CA ALA A 24 1.82 5.60 0.08
C ALA A 24 0.78 4.47 0.25
N VAL A 25 0.32 3.87 -0.85
CA VAL A 25 -0.62 2.74 -0.85
C VAL A 25 -0.03 1.55 -0.07
N ILE A 26 1.23 1.18 -0.32
CA ILE A 26 1.90 0.07 0.37
C ILE A 26 1.99 0.35 1.88
N VAL A 27 2.48 1.53 2.26
CA VAL A 27 2.68 1.89 3.66
C VAL A 27 1.34 1.91 4.41
N ILE A 28 0.32 2.55 3.84
CA ILE A 28 -1.01 2.61 4.45
C ILE A 28 -1.60 1.20 4.59
N THR A 29 -1.43 0.34 3.59
CA THR A 29 -1.94 -1.05 3.62
C THR A 29 -1.27 -1.84 4.74
N ILE A 30 0.07 -1.82 4.81
CA ILE A 30 0.81 -2.55 5.84
C ILE A 30 0.44 -2.04 7.24
N LEU A 31 0.38 -0.72 7.43
CA LEU A 31 0.00 -0.13 8.72
C LEU A 31 -1.43 -0.52 9.12
N SER A 32 -2.38 -0.44 8.21
CA SER A 32 -3.78 -0.78 8.46
C SER A 32 -3.93 -2.26 8.84
N LEU A 33 -3.30 -3.16 8.07
CA LEU A 33 -3.34 -4.59 8.35
C LEU A 33 -2.64 -4.95 9.66
N THR A 34 -1.52 -4.31 9.96
CA THR A 34 -0.79 -4.51 11.22
C THR A 34 -1.64 -4.06 12.40
N LEU A 35 -2.27 -2.88 12.33
CA LEU A 35 -3.18 -2.38 13.35
C LEU A 35 -4.37 -3.32 13.55
N LEU A 36 -5.01 -3.79 12.47
CA LEU A 36 -6.13 -4.74 12.55
C LEU A 36 -5.72 -6.04 13.24
N LEU A 37 -4.57 -6.61 12.88
CA LEU A 37 -4.07 -7.87 13.47
C LEU A 37 -3.53 -7.71 14.90
N PHE A 38 -3.33 -6.47 15.36
CA PHE A 38 -2.93 -6.17 16.74
C PHE A 38 -4.16 -5.87 17.61
N LEU A 39 -5.13 -5.11 17.09
CA LEU A 39 -6.35 -4.73 17.79
C LEU A 39 -7.30 -5.91 18.01
N ILE A 40 -7.36 -6.85 17.06
CA ILE A 40 -8.19 -8.05 17.19
C ILE A 40 -7.37 -9.14 17.90
N PRO A 41 -7.73 -9.54 19.14
CA PRO A 41 -7.07 -10.64 19.81
C PRO A 41 -7.21 -11.89 18.94
N ASN A 42 -6.09 -12.39 18.43
CA ASN A 42 -6.07 -13.56 17.57
C ASN A 42 -4.96 -14.52 17.99
N PRO A 43 -5.21 -15.84 17.91
CA PRO A 43 -4.23 -16.87 18.31
C PRO A 43 -3.19 -17.12 17.20
N LEU A 44 -3.11 -16.28 16.17
CA LEU A 44 -2.21 -16.53 15.04
C LEU A 44 -0.76 -16.31 15.44
N SER A 45 0.11 -17.23 14.99
CA SER A 45 1.56 -17.07 15.16
C SER A 45 2.06 -15.82 14.45
N ALA A 46 3.14 -15.21 14.96
CA ALA A 46 3.75 -14.04 14.32
C ALA A 46 4.11 -14.30 12.84
N ARG A 47 4.54 -15.52 12.51
CA ARG A 47 4.83 -15.93 11.12
C ARG A 47 3.59 -15.91 10.24
N THR A 48 2.47 -16.43 10.72
CA THR A 48 1.19 -16.43 9.99
C THR A 48 0.69 -15.00 9.76
N LYS A 49 0.83 -14.12 10.75
CA LYS A 49 0.49 -12.70 10.61
C LYS A 49 1.29 -12.03 9.49
N GLN A 50 2.60 -12.27 9.45
CA GLN A 50 3.48 -11.71 8.41
C GLN A 50 3.14 -12.23 7.01
N ILE A 51 2.86 -13.53 6.88
CA ILE A 51 2.40 -14.12 5.61
C ILE A 51 1.08 -13.48 5.17
N LEU A 52 0.13 -13.32 6.09
CA LEU A 52 -1.19 -12.75 5.79
C LEU A 52 -1.09 -11.28 5.39
N ILE A 53 -0.27 -10.49 6.09
CA ILE A 53 0.03 -9.10 5.69
C ILE A 53 0.65 -9.06 4.30
N GLY A 54 1.63 -9.91 4.02
CA GLY A 54 2.29 -9.98 2.71
C GLY A 54 1.33 -10.34 1.58
N VAL A 55 0.51 -11.38 1.77
CA VAL A 55 -0.48 -11.83 0.79
C VAL A 55 -1.53 -10.73 0.55
N LEU A 56 -2.07 -10.12 1.60
CA LEU A 56 -3.06 -9.05 1.45
C LEU A 56 -2.45 -7.81 0.80
N THR A 57 -1.22 -7.44 1.16
CA THR A 57 -0.50 -6.32 0.51
C THR A 57 -0.32 -6.61 -0.97
N PHE A 58 0.07 -7.84 -1.34
CA PHE A 58 0.20 -8.25 -2.73
C PHE A 58 -1.13 -8.19 -3.50
N VAL A 59 -2.23 -8.63 -2.91
CA VAL A 59 -3.57 -8.53 -3.50
C VAL A 59 -3.97 -7.07 -3.71
N VAL A 60 -3.73 -6.19 -2.72
CA VAL A 60 -3.99 -4.75 -2.85
C VAL A 60 -3.17 -4.14 -3.98
N LEU A 61 -1.90 -4.55 -4.15
CA LEU A 61 -1.05 -4.09 -5.25
C LEU A 61 -1.59 -4.52 -6.62
N ILE A 62 -2.09 -5.75 -6.75
CA ILE A 62 -2.71 -6.22 -8.00
C ILE A 62 -3.97 -5.40 -8.30
N ILE A 63 -4.84 -5.22 -7.30
CA ILE A 63 -6.07 -4.42 -7.46
C ILE A 63 -5.72 -2.99 -7.87
N TRP A 64 -4.74 -2.39 -7.20
CA TRP A 64 -4.27 -1.05 -7.52
C TRP A 64 -3.76 -0.96 -8.96
N ALA A 65 -2.96 -1.92 -9.41
CA ALA A 65 -2.47 -1.96 -10.78
C ALA A 65 -3.61 -2.04 -11.81
N ILE A 66 -4.64 -2.86 -11.56
CA ILE A 66 -5.81 -3.00 -12.45
C ILE A 66 -6.68 -1.72 -12.47
N VAL A 67 -6.74 -0.99 -11.36
CA VAL A 67 -7.57 0.22 -11.26
C VAL A 67 -6.87 1.43 -11.88
N VAL A 68 -5.54 1.47 -11.82
CA VAL A 68 -4.73 2.61 -12.29
C VAL A 68 -4.28 2.44 -13.75
N PHE A 69 -4.08 1.22 -14.23
CA PHE A 69 -3.65 0.90 -15.61
C PHE A 69 -4.72 0.14 -16.38
#